data_AF-A0A4R6IH91-F1
#
_entry.id   AF-A0A4R6IH91-F1
#
_cell.length_a   1.000
_cell.length_b   1.000
_cell.length_c   1.000
_cell.angle_alpha   90.00
_cell.angle_beta   90.00
_cell.angle_gamma   90.00
#
_symmetry.space_group_name_H-M   'P 1'
#
loop_
_entity.id
_entity.type
_entity.pdbx_description
1 polymer ?
#
loop_
_entity_poly.entity_id
_entity_poly.type
_entity_poly.pdbx_seq_one_letter_code
_entity_poly.pdbx_strand_id
1 'polypeptide(L)' 'MVNITINLDIRRVKKDGTYPIVFRIYHQQRSFTRSTKICVLEKHWDDSKKLIKSASLYNSVKVTPRFWVKLAA' A
#
# COMPACT_ATOMS: atom_id res chain seq x y z
N MET A 1 -0.47 19.59 14.87
CA MET A 1 -1.24 19.25 13.64
C MET A 1 -0.57 18.08 12.96
N VAL A 2 -1.35 17.04 12.62
CA VAL A 2 -0.87 15.86 11.88
C VAL A 2 -1.43 15.94 10.48
N ASN A 3 -0.59 15.78 9.46
CA ASN A 3 -1.02 15.66 8.07
C ASN A 3 -0.70 14.26 7.57
N ILE A 4 -1.68 13.58 6.98
CA ILE A 4 -1.53 12.23 6.46
C ILE A 4 -1.86 12.28 4.96
N THR A 5 -0.90 11.85 4.15
CA THR A 5 -1.08 11.71 2.69
C THR A 5 -0.87 10.27 2.28
N ILE A 6 -1.67 9.81 1.33
CA ILE A 6 -1.57 8.47 0.75
C ILE A 6 -0.86 8.61 -0.59
N ASN A 7 0.16 7.80 -0.83
CA ASN A 7 0.89 7.82 -2.10
C ASN A 7 1.18 6.40 -2.59
N LEU A 8 1.30 6.26 -3.91
CA LEU A 8 1.82 5.06 -4.54
C LEU A 8 3.34 5.15 -4.59
N ASP A 9 4.06 4.17 -4.02
CA ASP A 9 5.52 4.16 -4.03
C ASP A 9 6.03 3.44 -5.29
N ILE A 10 6.04 4.17 -6.41
CA ILE A 10 6.45 3.66 -7.73
C ILE A 10 7.91 3.19 -7.77
N ARG A 11 8.72 3.61 -6.81
CA ARG A 11 10.14 3.21 -6.68
C ARG A 11 10.30 1.75 -6.26
N ARG A 12 9.25 1.13 -5.71
CA ARG A 12 9.28 -0.23 -5.16
C ARG A 12 8.37 -1.16 -5.95
N VAL A 13 8.68 -1.36 -7.22
CA VAL A 13 7.98 -2.33 -8.04
C VAL A 13 8.20 -3.75 -7.49
N LYS A 14 7.11 -4.49 -7.31
CA LYS A 14 7.17 -5.92 -6.97
C LYS A 14 7.33 -6.75 -8.24
N LYS A 15 7.74 -8.02 -8.08
CA LYS A 15 7.85 -9.00 -9.18
C LYS A 15 6.57 -9.09 -10.03
N ASP A 16 5.41 -8.89 -9.40
CA ASP A 16 4.10 -8.96 -10.05
C ASP A 16 3.70 -7.64 -10.76
N GLY A 17 4.61 -6.66 -10.88
CA GLY A 17 4.34 -5.36 -11.50
C GLY A 17 3.44 -4.43 -10.69
N THR A 18 3.18 -4.77 -9.42
CA THR A 18 2.38 -3.96 -8.49
C THR A 18 3.27 -3.04 -7.66
N TYR A 19 2.68 -1.91 -7.24
CA TYR A 19 3.35 -0.90 -6.44
C TYR A 19 2.69 -0.80 -5.06
N PRO A 20 3.46 -0.70 -3.97
CA PRO A 20 2.92 -0.59 -2.63
C PRO A 20 2.32 0.79 -2.39
N ILE A 21 1.20 0.82 -1.69
CA ILE A 21 0.63 2.05 -1.16
C ILE A 21 1.33 2.39 0.16
N VAL A 22 1.63 3.67 0.37
CA VAL A 22 2.30 4.17 1.56
C VAL A 22 1.57 5.37 2.14
N PHE A 23 1.53 5.42 3.47
CA PHE A 23 1.18 6.62 4.21
C PHE A 23 2.43 7.46 4.43
N ARG A 24 2.36 8.73 4.09
CA ARG A 24 3.32 9.75 4.48
C ARG A 24 2.66 10.62 5.55
N ILE A 25 3.08 10.41 6.78
CA ILE A 25 2.61 11.10 7.97
C ILE A 25 3.60 12.21 8.26
N TYR A 26 3.12 13.45 8.31
CA TYR A 26 3.90 14.61 8.69
C TYR A 26 3.38 15.15 10.02
N HIS A 27 4.27 15.21 11.00
CA HIS A 27 3.96 15.68 12.34
C HIS A 27 5.21 16.31 12.97
N GLN A 28 5.06 17.51 13.54
CA GLN A 28 6.15 18.20 14.25
C GLN A 28 7.47 18.24 13.45
N GLN A 29 7.42 18.68 12.19
CA GLN A 29 8.59 18.75 11.29
C GLN A 29 9.25 17.39 10.97
N ARG A 30 8.66 16.27 11.39
CA ARG A 30 9.12 14.92 11.07
C ARG A 30 8.19 14.27 10.07
N SER A 31 8.77 13.64 9.05
CA SER A 31 8.03 12.83 8.09
C SER A 31 8.29 11.35 8.33
N PHE A 32 7.23 10.59 8.53
CA PHE A 32 7.27 9.14 8.65
C PHE A 32 6.56 8.52 7.45
N THR A 33 7.20 7.52 6.85
CA THR A 33 6.58 6.73 5.78
C THR A 33 6.30 5.33 6.28
N ARG A 34 5.04 4.89 6.18
CA ARG A 34 4.61 3.54 6.55
C ARG A 34 3.87 2.91 5.39
N SER A 35 4.28 1.70 5.00
CA SER A 35 3.58 0.95 3.94
C SER A 35 2.31 0.30 4.49
N THR A 36 1.24 0.32 3.70
CA THR A 36 -0.03 -0.35 4.01
C THR A 36 -0.02 -1.85 3.76
N LYS A 37 1.10 -2.43 3.28
CA LYS A 37 1.21 -3.81 2.76
C LYS A 37 0.31 -4.13 1.57
N ILE A 38 -0.57 -3.21 1.18
CA ILE A 38 -1.42 -3.29 -0.01
C ILE A 38 -0.59 -2.85 -1.21
N CYS A 39 -0.68 -3.61 -2.30
CA CYS A 39 -0.02 -3.29 -3.56
C CYS A 39 -1.07 -3.25 -4.66
N VAL A 40 -0.97 -2.26 -5.54
CA VAL A 40 -1.92 -2.06 -6.64
C VAL A 40 -1.16 -1.86 -7.94
N LEU A 41 -1.79 -2.18 -9.06
CA LEU A 41 -1.30 -1.77 -10.37
C LEU A 41 -1.49 -0.27 -10.52
N GLU A 42 -0.56 0.39 -11.22
CA GLU A 42 -0.63 1.84 -11.50
C GLU A 42 -1.94 2.25 -12.18
N LYS A 43 -2.49 1.40 -13.06
CA LYS A 43 -3.78 1.65 -13.73
C LYS A 43 -4.94 1.86 -12.75
N HIS A 44 -4.88 1.24 -11.58
CA HIS A 44 -5.91 1.31 -10.53
C HIS A 44 -5.66 2.44 -9.52
N TRP A 45 -4.59 3.22 -9.68
CA TRP A 45 -4.32 4.40 -8.87
C TRP A 45 -4.80 5.66 -9.58
N ASP A 46 -5.44 6.56 -8.83
CA ASP A 46 -5.78 7.92 -9.25
C ASP A 46 -4.81 8.87 -8.55
N ASP A 47 -3.80 9.35 -9.28
CA ASP A 47 -2.78 10.21 -8.68
C ASP A 47 -3.29 11.62 -8.36
N SER A 48 -4.27 12.10 -9.13
CA SER A 48 -4.90 13.41 -8.90
C SER A 48 -5.70 13.41 -7.60
N LYS A 49 -6.42 12.32 -7.32
CA LYS A 49 -7.24 12.20 -6.12
C LYS A 49 -6.53 11.52 -4.95
N LYS A 50 -5.35 10.92 -5.19
CA LYS A 50 -4.61 10.06 -4.24
C LYS A 50 -5.48 8.93 -3.67
N LEU A 51 -6.29 8.33 -4.54
CA LEU A 51 -7.23 7.28 -4.20
C LEU A 51 -7.04 6.08 -5.12
N ILE A 52 -7.40 4.90 -4.62
CA ILE A 52 -7.56 3.74 -5.48
C ILE A 52 -8.83 3.97 -6.29
N LYS A 53 -8.74 3.91 -7.62
CA LYS A 53 -9.91 3.97 -8.50
C LYS A 53 -10.85 2.86 -8.06
N SER A 54 -12.08 3.23 -7.69
CA SER A 54 -13.11 2.25 -7.32
C SER A 54 -13.29 1.31 -8.51
N ALA A 55 -12.78 0.09 -8.38
CA ALA A 55 -13.34 -1.01 -9.12
C ALA A 55 -14.62 -1.34 -8.36
N SER A 56 -15.80 -1.16 -8.95
CA SER A 56 -17.08 -1.72 -8.44
C SER A 56 -17.07 -3.27 -8.35
N LEU A 57 -15.88 -3.89 -8.29
CA LEU A 57 -15.59 -5.32 -8.38
C LEU A 57 -14.38 -5.69 -7.50
N TYR A 58 -14.16 -5.07 -6.33
CA TYR A 58 -13.19 -5.61 -5.36
C TYR A 58 -13.75 -6.83 -4.61
N ASN A 59 -14.30 -7.81 -5.33
CA ASN A 59 -14.37 -9.16 -4.77
C ASN A 59 -12.93 -9.68 -4.65
N SER A 60 -12.57 -10.10 -3.44
CA SER A 60 -11.36 -10.84 -3.08
C SER A 60 -10.03 -10.08 -3.09
N VAL A 61 -9.82 -9.21 -2.09
CA VAL A 61 -8.48 -9.10 -1.49
C VAL A 61 -8.18 -10.47 -0.86
N LYS A 62 -7.43 -11.33 -1.56
CA LYS A 62 -6.84 -12.53 -0.96
C LYS A 62 -5.75 -12.09 0.03
N VAL A 63 -6.15 -11.84 1.26
CA VAL A 63 -5.21 -11.79 2.39
C VAL A 63 -4.63 -13.18 2.51
N THR A 64 -3.39 -13.37 2.10
CA THR A 64 -2.64 -14.58 2.45
C THR A 64 -2.04 -14.36 3.83
N PRO A 65 -2.53 -15.02 4.89
CA PRO A 65 -1.86 -14.99 6.17
C PRO A 65 -0.59 -15.82 6.05
N ARG A 66 0.56 -15.16 5.88
CA ARG A 66 1.85 -15.86 5.89
C ARG A 66 2.32 -16.01 7.33
N PHE A 67 1.77 -17.00 8.03
CA PHE A 67 2.35 -17.55 9.25
C PHE A 67 2.57 -19.05 9.07
N TRP A 68 3.83 -19.43 8.92
CA TRP A 68 4.31 -20.78 9.18
C TRP A 68 5.58 -20.61 10.02
N VAL A 69 5.46 -20.83 11.33
CA VAL A 69 6.59 -21.27 12.13
C VAL A 69 6.44 -22.77 12.23
N LYS A 70 7.27 -23.50 11.48
CA LYS A 70 7.57 -24.90 11.80
C LYS A 70 8.54 -24.86 12.97
N LEU A 71 8.11 -25.30 14.15
CA LEU A 71 9.02 -25.89 15.12
C LEU A 71 8.97 -27.39 14.85
N ALA A 72 10.10 -27.89 14.35
CA ALA A 72 10.35 -29.31 14.17
C ALA A 72 10.59 -29.98 15.53
N ALA A 73 10.08 -31.22 15.62
CA ALA A 73 10.43 -32.35 16.49
C ALA A 73 10.93 -32.05 17.91
#